data_AF-A0A401FLJ3-F1
#
_entry.id   AF-A0A401FLJ3-F1
#
_cell.length_a   1.000
_cell.length_b   1.000
_cell.length_c   1.000
_cell.angle_alpha   90.00
_cell.angle_beta   90.00
_cell.angle_gamma   90.00
#
_symmetry.space_group_name_H-M   'P 1'
#
loop_
_entity.id
_entity.type
_entity.pdbx_description
1 polymer ?
#
loop_
_entity_poly.entity_id
_entity_poly.type
_entity_poly.pdbx_seq_one_letter_code
_entity_poly.pdbx_strand_id
1 'polypeptide(L)'
;MEDVVSYATHVIVMESGKIVKDGRVIDVFADPEWLKDKQLTLPKAAQFAVALGIKREGLPLTVDELANAIVAQAGEDKLDE
;
A
#
# COMPACT_ATOMS: atom_id res chain seq x y z
N MET A 1 -3.26 1.12 11.86
CA MET A 1 -2.60 0.53 10.68
C MET A 1 -2.00 1.61 9.81
N GLU A 2 -2.76 2.68 9.55
CA GLU A 2 -2.29 3.90 8.89
C GLU A 2 -1.07 4.52 9.60
N ASP A 3 -1.00 4.43 10.93
CA ASP A 3 0.16 4.91 11.71
C ASP A 3 1.42 4.07 11.49
N VAL A 4 1.28 2.76 11.28
CA VAL A 4 2.43 1.87 11.01
C VAL A 4 3.05 2.24 9.68
N VAL A 5 2.22 2.52 8.67
CA VAL A 5 2.71 2.93 7.36
C VAL A 5 3.32 4.34 7.38
N SER A 6 2.76 5.23 8.18
CA SER A 6 3.19 6.64 8.22
C SER A 6 4.43 6.87 9.08
N TYR A 7 4.63 6.08 10.13
CA TYR A 7 5.69 6.33 11.13
C TYR A 7 6.72 5.21 11.27
N ALA A 8 6.42 3.98 10.84
CA ALA A 8 7.37 2.88 11.00
C ALA A 8 8.32 2.79 9.80
N THR A 9 9.60 2.61 10.08
CA THR A 9 10.60 2.27 9.05
C THR A 9 10.71 0.76 8.86
N HIS A 10 10.38 -0.01 9.91
CA HIS A 10 10.54 -1.45 9.98
C HIS A 10 9.33 -2.09 10.68
N VAL A 11 8.90 -3.25 10.20
CA VAL A 11 7.74 -3.98 10.74
C VAL A 11 8.10 -5.44 10.90
N ILE A 12 7.60 -6.02 11.99
CA ILE A 12 7.67 -7.45 12.23
C ILE A 12 6.24 -7.93 12.36
N VAL A 13 5.85 -8.85 11.48
CA VAL A 13 4.54 -9.49 11.52
C VAL A 13 4.68 -10.82 12.27
N MET A 14 3.84 -10.99 13.28
CA MET A 14 3.79 -12.19 14.10
C MET A 14 2.45 -12.89 13.96
N GLU A 15 2.49 -14.21 13.88
CA GLU A 15 1.31 -15.07 13.82
C GLU A 15 1.55 -16.29 14.71
N SER A 16 0.59 -16.62 15.58
CA SER A 16 0.65 -17.82 16.45
C SER A 16 1.97 -17.96 17.23
N GLY A 17 2.55 -16.83 17.67
CA GLY A 17 3.81 -16.80 18.41
C GLY A 17 5.09 -16.96 17.56
N LYS A 18 4.98 -16.94 16.23
CA LYS A 18 6.13 -16.99 15.31
C LYS A 18 6.24 -15.71 14.49
N ILE A 19 7.46 -15.32 14.16
CA ILE A 19 7.72 -14.26 13.20
C ILE A 19 7.47 -14.84 11.81
N VAL A 20 6.50 -14.29 11.08
CA VAL A 20 6.15 -14.71 9.72
C VAL A 20 6.77 -13.80 8.67
N LYS A 21 7.06 -12.54 9.02
CA LYS A 21 7.76 -11.60 8.13
C LYS A 21 8.46 -10.54 8.96
N ASP A 22 9.70 -10.21 8.60
CA ASP A 22 10.44 -9.07 9.13
C ASP A 22 11.03 -8.28 7.96
N GLY A 23 10.94 -6.96 8.02
CA GLY A 23 11.49 -6.11 6.97
C GLY A 23 10.93 -4.70 7.00
N ARG A 24 11.22 -3.94 5.94
CA ARG A 24 10.71 -2.58 5.77
C ARG A 24 9.20 -2.63 5.51
N VAL A 25 8.49 -1.59 5.95
CA VAL A 25 7.04 -1.43 5.69
C VAL A 25 6.73 -1.67 4.22
N ILE A 26 7.46 -1.01 3.32
CA ILE A 26 7.23 -1.10 1.88
C ILE A 26 7.31 -2.55 1.36
N ASP A 27 8.25 -3.35 1.85
CA ASP A 27 8.48 -4.73 1.39
C ASP A 27 7.42 -5.69 1.97
N VAL A 28 6.99 -5.45 3.21
CA VAL A 28 5.94 -6.25 3.89
C VAL A 28 4.58 -5.98 3.25
N PHE A 29 4.30 -4.71 2.91
CA PHE A 29 3.02 -4.27 2.39
C PHE A 29 2.93 -4.30 0.85
N ALA A 30 4.03 -4.56 0.14
CA ALA A 30 4.04 -4.77 -1.32
C ALA A 30 3.27 -6.03 -1.77
N ASP A 31 2.96 -6.94 -0.85
CA ASP A 31 2.41 -8.27 -1.14
C ASP A 31 0.95 -8.39 -0.66
N PRO A 32 -0.03 -7.90 -1.45
CA PRO A 32 -1.42 -7.80 -1.03
C PRO A 32 -2.10 -9.16 -0.84
N GLU A 33 -1.69 -10.20 -1.57
CA GLU A 33 -2.21 -11.56 -1.39
C GLU A 33 -1.78 -12.15 -0.06
N TRP A 34 -0.51 -11.96 0.32
CA TRP A 34 0.01 -12.39 1.60
C TRP A 34 -0.66 -11.68 2.78
N LEU A 35 -0.86 -10.35 2.68
CA LEU A 35 -1.58 -9.60 3.72
C LEU A 35 -2.99 -10.16 3.94
N LYS A 36 -3.68 -10.48 2.85
CA LYS A 36 -5.04 -11.03 2.89
C LYS A 36 -5.09 -12.41 3.53
N ASP A 37 -4.12 -13.28 3.23
CA ASP A 37 -3.96 -14.60 3.87
C ASP A 37 -3.74 -14.48 5.38
N LYS A 38 -2.95 -13.47 5.79
CA LYS A 38 -2.62 -13.19 7.20
C LYS A 38 -3.68 -12.40 7.96
N GLN A 39 -4.86 -12.19 7.38
CA GLN A 39 -5.93 -11.34 7.93
C GLN A 39 -5.46 -9.91 8.26
N LEU A 40 -4.36 -9.48 7.66
CA LEU A 40 -3.86 -8.12 7.74
C LEU A 40 -4.62 -7.28 6.72
N THR A 41 -5.26 -6.23 7.21
CA THR A 41 -5.97 -5.31 6.35
C THR A 41 -4.98 -4.46 5.54
N LEU A 42 -5.29 -4.16 4.29
CA LEU A 42 -4.53 -3.16 3.55
C LEU A 42 -4.82 -1.76 4.13
N PRO A 43 -3.88 -0.81 4.06
CA PRO A 43 -4.17 0.59 4.40
C PRO A 43 -5.34 1.12 3.56
N LYS A 44 -6.10 2.07 4.11
CA LYS A 44 -7.24 2.66 3.38
C LYS A 44 -6.83 3.27 2.05
N ALA A 45 -5.66 3.91 1.99
CA ALA A 45 -5.12 4.46 0.75
C ALA A 45 -4.94 3.39 -0.35
N ALA A 46 -4.34 2.25 -0.01
CA ALA A 46 -4.16 1.14 -0.94
C ALA A 46 -5.50 0.52 -1.36
N GLN A 47 -6.45 0.34 -0.42
CA GLN A 47 -7.79 -0.15 -0.75
C GLN A 47 -8.53 0.78 -1.71
N PHE A 48 -8.41 2.08 -1.50
CA PHE A 48 -9.04 3.08 -2.35
C PHE A 48 -8.39 3.15 -3.74
N ALA A 49 -7.07 2.98 -3.83
CA ALA A 49 -6.37 2.89 -5.12
C ALA A 49 -6.86 1.70 -5.96
N VAL A 50 -7.05 0.53 -5.33
CA VAL A 50 -7.64 -0.65 -5.98
C VAL A 50 -9.07 -0.36 -6.44
N ALA A 51 -9.89 0.27 -5.58
CA ALA A 51 -11.27 0.61 -5.91
C ALA A 51 -11.39 1.63 -7.07
N LEU A 52 -10.42 2.55 -7.17
CA LEU A 52 -10.29 3.50 -8.28
C LEU A 52 -9.74 2.88 -9.57
N GLY A 53 -9.26 1.63 -9.53
CA GLY A 53 -8.66 0.97 -10.69
C GLY A 53 -7.31 1.57 -11.11
N ILE A 54 -6.60 2.26 -10.21
CA ILE A 54 -5.28 2.83 -10.51
C ILE A 54 -4.28 1.70 -10.72
N LYS A 55 -3.90 1.46 -11.98
CA LYS A 55 -2.88 0.49 -12.37
C LYS A 55 -1.52 1.20 -12.50
N ARG A 56 -0.88 1.47 -11.37
CA ARG A 56 0.55 1.84 -11.30
C ARG A 56 1.36 0.64 -10.80
N GLU A 57 2.67 0.62 -11.05
CA GLU A 57 3.63 -0.43 -10.61
C GLU A 57 3.87 -0.44 -9.08
N GLY A 58 2.82 -0.30 -8.29
CA GLY A 58 2.87 -0.27 -6.83
C GLY A 58 1.58 0.31 -6.25
N LEU A 59 1.03 -0.36 -5.24
CA LEU A 59 -0.12 0.15 -4.49
C LEU A 59 0.33 1.28 -3.57
N PRO A 60 -0.25 2.49 -3.65
CA PRO A 60 0.10 3.58 -2.75
C PRO A 60 -0.31 3.19 -1.32
N LEU A 61 0.67 3.16 -0.42
CA LEU A 61 0.45 2.75 0.97
C LEU A 61 0.01 3.95 1.83
N THR A 62 0.37 5.17 1.42
CA THR A 62 0.02 6.43 2.08
C THR A 62 -0.94 7.29 1.25
N VAL A 63 -1.59 8.25 1.93
CA VAL A 63 -2.49 9.23 1.29
C VAL A 63 -1.73 10.13 0.32
N ASP A 64 -0.51 10.54 0.65
CA ASP A 64 0.34 11.35 -0.24
C ASP A 64 0.73 10.60 -1.51
N GLU A 65 1.11 9.31 -1.41
CA GLU A 65 1.38 8.48 -2.58
C GLU A 65 0.13 8.30 -3.45
N LEU A 66 -1.04 8.13 -2.82
CA LEU A 66 -2.31 8.04 -3.52
C LEU A 66 -2.67 9.35 -4.24
N ALA A 67 -2.49 10.50 -3.58
CA ALA A 67 -2.73 11.80 -4.16
C ALA A 67 -1.81 12.03 -5.38
N ASN A 68 -0.52 11.69 -5.25
CA ASN A 68 0.43 11.75 -6.36
C ASN A 68 0.03 10.81 -7.51
N ALA A 69 -0.44 9.60 -7.21
CA ALA A 69 -0.91 8.65 -8.23
C ALA A 69 -2.16 9.17 -8.97
N ILE A 70 -3.12 9.77 -8.27
CA ILE A 70 -4.32 10.38 -8.86
C ILE A 70 -3.94 11.58 -9.73
N VAL A 71 -3.07 12.46 -9.24
CA VAL A 71 -2.60 13.63 -10.01
C VAL A 71 -1.84 13.18 -11.26
N ALA A 72 -1.01 12.15 -11.17
CA ALA A 72 -0.29 11.63 -12.33
C ALA A 72 -1.24 11.00 -13.36
N GLN A 73 -2.24 10.22 -12.93
CA GLN A 73 -3.27 9.66 -13.81
C GLN A 73 -4.12 10.77 -14.47
N ALA A 74 -4.49 11.81 -13.74
CA ALA A 74 -5.26 12.95 -14.26
C ALA A 74 -4.41 13.92 -15.11
N GLY A 75 -3.09 13.92 -14.91
CA GLY A 75 -2.14 14.65 -15.74
C GLY A 75 -1.86 13.96 -17.08
N GLU A 76 -1.86 12.62 -17.11
CA GLU A 76 -1.78 11.83 -18.34
C GLU A 76 -3.04 12.02 -19.22
N ASP A 77 -4.21 12.23 -18.62
CA ASP A 77 -5.47 12.53 -19.33
C ASP A 77 -5.49 13.91 -20.03
N LYS A 78 -4.52 14.79 -19.74
CA LYS A 78 -4.40 16.14 -20.34
C LYS A 78 -3.34 16.29 -21.42
N LEU A 79 -2.65 15.22 -21.82
CA LEU A 79 -1.60 15.27 -22.86
C LEU A 79 -2.07 14.79 -24.25
N ASP A 80 -3.36 14.48 -24.41
CA ASP A 80 -3.99 14.13 -25.68
C ASP A 80 -4.85 15.28 -26.27
N GLU A 81 -4.34 16.51 -26.29
CA GLU A 81 -4.92 17.64 -27.07
C GLU A 81 -3.95 18.16 -28.14
#